data_AF-A0A958TL65-F1
#
_entry.id   AF-A0A958TL65-F1
#
_cell.length_a   1.000
_cell.length_b   1.000
_cell.length_c   1.000
_cell.angle_alpha   90.00
_cell.angle_beta   90.00
_cell.angle_gamma   90.00
#
_symmetry.space_group_name_H-M   'P 1'
#
loop_
_entity.id
_entity.type
_entity.pdbx_description
1 polymer ?
#
loop_
_entity_poly.entity_id
_entity_poly.type
_entity_poly.pdbx_seq_one_letter_code
_entity_poly.pdbx_strand_id
1 'polypeptide(L)'
;MKFLQPLFLLMLSVGCNTQTTYFFTESQSKTIDAYRRQGFYEYATPLNNDMWLFLKTRETDLASGTILRTIEKVNKRVSKEKNVLGCYIIPWTKNKRDLVSNDVIMLEWNHEEGVVIRLFTKSEIVKENLPSQSF
;
A
#
# COMPACT_ATOMS: atom_id res chain seq x y z
N MET A 1 -49.13 -3.41 40.80
CA MET A 1 -48.53 -4.75 40.56
C MET A 1 -47.96 -4.76 39.15
N LYS A 2 -46.65 -5.07 39.02
CA LYS A 2 -45.91 -5.55 37.83
C LYS A 2 -45.98 -4.63 36.57
N PHE A 3 -44.88 -4.17 35.99
CA PHE A 3 -43.78 -4.97 35.48
C PHE A 3 -42.43 -4.21 35.48
N LEU A 4 -41.40 -4.97 35.83
CA LEU A 4 -39.97 -4.72 35.62
C LEU A 4 -39.61 -4.87 34.13
N GLN A 5 -38.44 -4.29 33.77
CA GLN A 5 -37.55 -4.54 32.60
C GLN A 5 -37.60 -3.53 31.43
N PRO A 6 -36.48 -3.32 30.70
CA PRO A 6 -35.11 -3.24 31.19
C PRO A 6 -34.30 -2.08 30.57
N LEU A 7 -33.26 -1.72 31.31
CA LEU A 7 -32.00 -1.14 30.86
C LEU A 7 -31.45 -1.89 29.63
N PHE A 8 -31.62 -1.38 28.41
CA PHE A 8 -30.82 -1.79 27.25
C PHE A 8 -31.04 -0.81 26.09
N LEU A 9 -30.16 0.17 25.94
CA LEU A 9 -29.69 0.59 24.61
C LEU A 9 -28.38 1.37 24.76
N LEU A 10 -27.38 0.66 25.29
CA LEU A 10 -25.98 1.05 25.21
C LEU A 10 -25.40 0.43 23.94
N MET A 11 -25.80 0.96 22.78
CA MET A 11 -25.20 0.60 21.49
C MET A 11 -25.48 1.74 20.54
N LEU A 12 -24.51 2.65 20.40
CA LEU A 12 -24.12 3.28 19.15
C LEU A 12 -22.82 4.04 19.45
N SER A 13 -21.82 3.32 19.98
CA SER A 13 -20.43 3.67 19.69
C SER A 13 -20.22 3.41 18.20
N VAL A 14 -20.69 4.34 17.38
CA VAL A 14 -20.19 4.55 16.02
C VAL A 14 -18.76 5.00 16.22
N GLY A 15 -17.88 4.03 16.47
CA GLY A 15 -16.45 4.22 16.34
C GLY A 15 -16.25 4.68 14.91
N CYS A 16 -15.89 5.96 14.75
CA CYS A 16 -15.39 6.50 13.50
C CYS A 16 -14.41 5.48 12.93
N ASN A 17 -14.82 4.86 11.82
CA ASN A 17 -14.01 3.92 11.09
C ASN A 17 -12.71 4.63 10.74
N THR A 18 -11.59 4.10 11.22
CA THR A 18 -10.27 4.62 10.90
C THR A 18 -10.11 4.45 9.38
N GLN A 19 -10.09 5.56 8.63
CA GLN A 19 -9.80 5.53 7.19
C GLN A 19 -8.50 4.74 6.99
N THR A 20 -8.62 3.52 6.46
CA THR A 20 -7.45 2.69 6.20
C THR A 20 -6.65 3.36 5.08
N THR A 21 -5.36 3.55 5.30
CA THR A 21 -4.42 4.17 4.35
C THR A 21 -4.07 3.28 3.16
N TYR A 22 -4.80 2.16 2.98
CA TYR A 22 -4.61 1.18 1.94
C TYR A 22 -5.92 0.40 1.70
N PHE A 23 -6.04 -0.27 0.55
CA PHE A 23 -7.17 -1.12 0.19
C PHE A 23 -6.72 -2.39 -0.55
N PHE A 24 -7.60 -3.39 -0.65
CA PHE A 24 -7.34 -4.65 -1.33
C PHE A 24 -8.04 -4.71 -2.69
N THR A 25 -7.43 -5.38 -3.66
CA THR A 25 -8.01 -5.70 -4.97
C THR A 25 -7.81 -7.19 -5.24
N GLU A 26 -8.83 -7.83 -5.82
CA GLU A 26 -8.85 -9.28 -6.06
C GLU A 26 -8.00 -9.73 -7.26
N SER A 27 -7.57 -8.79 -8.11
CA SER A 27 -6.81 -9.09 -9.33
C SER A 27 -5.61 -8.17 -9.48
N GLN A 28 -4.43 -8.74 -9.23
CA GLN A 28 -3.14 -8.08 -9.43
C GLN A 28 -2.94 -7.69 -10.91
N SER A 29 -3.22 -8.60 -11.84
CA SER A 29 -2.99 -8.39 -13.28
C SER A 29 -3.85 -7.25 -13.83
N LYS A 30 -5.15 -7.24 -13.51
CA LYS A 30 -6.05 -6.16 -13.91
C LYS A 30 -5.62 -4.81 -13.34
N THR A 31 -5.10 -4.81 -12.10
CA THR A 31 -4.66 -3.59 -11.42
C THR A 31 -3.37 -3.04 -12.04
N ILE A 32 -2.39 -3.91 -12.29
CA ILE A 32 -1.14 -3.58 -12.99
C ILE A 32 -1.45 -3.00 -14.38
N ASP A 33 -2.29 -3.67 -15.16
CA ASP A 33 -2.66 -3.23 -16.51
C ASP A 33 -3.38 -1.88 -16.49
N ALA A 34 -4.22 -1.63 -15.48
CA ALA A 34 -4.89 -0.35 -15.32
C ALA A 34 -3.90 0.81 -15.07
N TYR A 35 -2.85 0.60 -14.26
CA TYR A 35 -1.83 1.62 -14.04
C TYR A 35 -0.93 1.82 -15.27
N ARG A 36 -0.53 0.75 -15.95
CA ARG A 36 0.22 0.83 -17.22
C ARG A 36 -0.53 1.64 -18.27
N ARG A 37 -1.82 1.37 -18.47
CA ARG A 37 -2.68 2.12 -19.43
C ARG A 37 -2.83 3.59 -19.08
N GLN A 38 -2.71 3.95 -17.81
CA GLN A 38 -2.71 5.33 -17.35
C GLN A 38 -1.36 6.03 -17.53
N GLY A 39 -0.34 5.34 -18.04
CA GLY A 39 0.99 5.88 -18.30
C GLY A 39 1.88 5.97 -17.05
N PHE A 40 1.62 5.15 -16.03
CA PHE A 40 2.55 5.01 -14.91
C PHE A 40 3.78 4.21 -15.35
N TYR A 41 4.96 4.63 -14.90
CA TYR A 41 6.13 3.78 -14.88
C TYR A 41 5.98 2.75 -13.75
N GLU A 42 6.26 1.50 -14.06
CA GLU A 42 6.24 0.39 -13.11
C GLU A 42 7.67 0.01 -12.73
N TYR A 43 7.89 -0.17 -11.43
CA TYR A 43 9.09 -0.77 -10.89
C TYR A 43 8.70 -1.88 -9.92
N ALA A 44 9.28 -3.06 -10.04
CA ALA A 44 8.92 -4.22 -9.24
C ALA A 44 10.16 -4.94 -8.70
N THR A 45 10.15 -5.29 -7.41
CA THR A 45 11.26 -6.01 -6.76
C THR A 45 10.75 -6.76 -5.51
N PRO A 46 11.47 -7.78 -4.98
CA PRO A 46 11.11 -8.37 -3.70
C PRO A 46 11.29 -7.33 -2.59
N LEU A 47 10.42 -7.37 -1.58
CA LEU A 47 10.53 -6.48 -0.42
C LEU A 47 11.63 -6.96 0.54
N ASN A 48 12.87 -6.88 0.08
CA ASN A 48 14.08 -7.28 0.78
C ASN A 48 14.73 -6.11 1.56
N ASN A 49 15.87 -6.37 2.19
CA ASN A 49 16.58 -5.37 3.00
C ASN A 49 17.02 -4.13 2.21
N ASP A 50 17.43 -4.30 0.95
CA ASP A 50 17.92 -3.20 0.11
C ASP A 50 16.78 -2.26 -0.27
N MET A 51 15.64 -2.81 -0.66
CA MET A 51 14.43 -2.03 -0.91
C MET A 51 13.92 -1.35 0.38
N TRP A 52 14.00 -2.03 1.53
CA TRP A 52 13.69 -1.39 2.82
C TRP A 52 14.62 -0.22 3.16
N LEU A 53 15.92 -0.35 2.86
CA LEU A 53 16.89 0.71 3.05
C LEU A 53 16.55 1.89 2.16
N PHE A 54 16.32 1.64 0.86
CA PHE A 54 15.90 2.66 -0.10
C PHE A 54 14.68 3.47 0.36
N LEU A 55 13.62 2.78 0.82
CA LEU A 55 12.40 3.44 1.32
C LEU A 55 12.65 4.28 2.58
N LYS A 56 13.62 3.90 3.42
CA LYS A 56 13.94 4.59 4.69
C LYS A 56 14.97 5.70 4.53
N THR A 57 15.76 5.70 3.46
CA THR A 57 16.83 6.67 3.25
C THR A 57 16.26 8.08 3.15
N ARG A 58 16.74 8.96 4.05
CA ARG A 58 16.28 10.36 4.13
C ARG A 58 16.65 11.20 2.91
N GLU A 59 17.64 10.75 2.13
CA GLU A 59 18.11 11.46 0.93
C GLU A 59 17.06 11.46 -0.19
N THR A 60 16.14 10.48 -0.21
CA THR A 60 15.17 10.35 -1.30
C THR A 60 13.83 11.05 -1.00
N ASP A 61 13.53 11.33 0.28
CA ASP A 61 12.25 11.86 0.79
C ASP A 61 11.02 11.17 0.16
N LEU A 62 11.14 9.87 -0.14
CA LEU A 62 10.13 9.15 -0.90
C LEU A 62 8.97 8.73 0.00
N ALA A 63 9.24 8.04 1.10
CA ALA A 63 8.19 7.52 1.97
C ALA A 63 8.15 8.26 3.31
N SER A 64 7.02 8.94 3.58
CA SER A 64 6.77 9.46 4.93
C SER A 64 6.73 8.31 5.96
N GLY A 65 7.02 8.61 7.23
CA GLY A 65 6.94 7.61 8.30
C GLY A 65 5.56 6.94 8.44
N THR A 66 4.49 7.55 7.91
CA THR A 66 3.15 6.94 7.84
C THR A 66 3.06 5.90 6.72
N ILE A 67 3.63 6.19 5.54
CA ILE A 67 3.70 5.24 4.44
C ILE A 67 4.57 4.04 4.82
N LEU A 68 5.73 4.27 5.42
CA LEU A 68 6.62 3.18 5.89
C LEU A 68 5.92 2.23 6.86
N ARG A 69 5.18 2.76 7.83
CA ARG A 69 4.38 1.95 8.77
C ARG A 69 3.24 1.20 8.06
N THR A 70 2.66 1.81 7.02
CA THR A 70 1.62 1.15 6.21
C THR A 70 2.21 0.00 5.42
N ILE A 71 3.36 0.18 4.76
CA ILE A 71 4.09 -0.88 4.05
C ILE A 71 4.43 -2.02 5.01
N GLU A 72 4.92 -1.73 6.21
CA GLU A 72 5.25 -2.78 7.19
C GLU A 72 4.01 -3.59 7.61
N LYS A 73 2.88 -2.90 7.86
CA LYS A 73 1.61 -3.52 8.21
C LYS A 73 1.09 -4.40 7.06
N VAL A 74 1.14 -3.90 5.83
CA VAL A 74 0.67 -4.62 4.64
C VAL A 74 1.61 -5.80 4.33
N ASN A 75 2.92 -5.64 4.45
CA ASN A 75 3.90 -6.72 4.29
C ASN A 75 3.56 -7.92 5.19
N LYS A 76 3.39 -7.68 6.50
CA LYS A 76 2.99 -8.73 7.46
C LYS A 76 1.69 -9.41 7.07
N ARG A 77 0.75 -8.65 6.50
CA ARG A 77 -0.55 -9.17 6.07
C ARG A 77 -0.42 -10.04 4.81
N VAL A 78 0.29 -9.57 3.79
CA VAL A 78 0.56 -10.31 2.55
C VAL A 78 1.31 -11.60 2.85
N SER A 79 2.34 -11.57 3.70
CA SER A 79 3.08 -12.78 4.09
C SER A 79 2.22 -13.81 4.83
N LYS A 80 1.20 -13.36 5.57
CA LYS A 80 0.27 -14.24 6.29
C LYS A 80 -0.80 -14.84 5.37
N GLU A 81 -1.40 -14.02 4.51
CA GLU A 81 -2.51 -14.43 3.65
C GLU A 81 -2.04 -15.17 2.40
N LYS A 82 -0.86 -14.82 1.86
CA LYS A 82 -0.26 -15.42 0.65
C LYS A 82 -1.24 -15.53 -0.52
N ASN A 83 -2.10 -14.52 -0.67
CA ASN A 83 -3.05 -14.46 -1.78
C ASN A 83 -2.29 -14.12 -3.07
N VAL A 84 -2.29 -15.05 -4.00
CA VAL A 84 -1.53 -14.99 -5.27
C VAL A 84 -2.29 -14.27 -6.38
N LEU A 85 -3.60 -14.06 -6.20
CA LEU A 85 -4.44 -13.40 -7.19
C LEU A 85 -4.61 -11.91 -6.86
N GLY A 86 -4.75 -11.59 -5.58
CA GLY A 86 -5.01 -10.23 -5.11
C GLY A 86 -3.76 -9.49 -4.63
N CYS A 87 -3.91 -8.19 -4.48
CA CYS A 87 -2.86 -7.33 -3.96
C CYS A 87 -3.42 -6.20 -3.09
N TYR A 88 -2.53 -5.58 -2.32
CA TYR A 88 -2.84 -4.43 -1.48
C TYR A 88 -2.26 -3.16 -2.08
N ILE A 89 -3.08 -2.13 -2.17
CA ILE A 89 -2.77 -0.84 -2.77
C ILE A 89 -2.66 0.21 -1.68
N ILE A 90 -1.53 0.91 -1.65
CA ILE A 90 -1.21 2.01 -0.76
C ILE A 90 -1.09 3.27 -1.65
N PRO A 91 -2.09 4.16 -1.64
CA PRO A 91 -1.97 5.46 -2.29
C PRO A 91 -0.77 6.22 -1.70
N TRP A 92 0.10 6.70 -2.57
CA TRP A 92 1.34 7.35 -2.18
C TRP A 92 1.43 8.74 -2.82
N THR A 93 1.28 9.77 -2.00
CA THR A 93 1.49 11.15 -2.42
C THR A 93 2.79 11.65 -1.79
N LYS A 94 3.78 11.98 -2.61
CA LYS A 94 5.08 12.49 -2.14
C LYS A 94 4.93 13.86 -1.44
N ASN A 95 4.02 14.71 -1.91
CA ASN A 95 3.84 16.05 -1.36
C ASN A 95 2.38 16.51 -1.43
N LYS A 96 1.84 17.10 -0.36
CA LYS A 96 0.47 17.68 -0.38
C LYS A 96 0.30 18.77 -1.43
N ARG A 97 1.40 19.36 -1.92
CA ARG A 97 1.39 20.41 -2.95
C ARG A 97 1.36 19.87 -4.38
N ASP A 98 1.81 18.65 -4.62
CA ASP A 98 1.76 17.98 -5.94
C ASP A 98 0.65 16.93 -5.92
N LEU A 99 -0.59 17.42 -6.02
CA LEU A 99 -1.79 16.58 -6.13
C LEU A 99 -1.92 15.89 -7.50
N VAL A 100 -0.98 16.12 -8.42
CA VAL A 100 -1.07 15.69 -9.82
C VAL A 100 -0.49 14.28 -10.04
N SER A 101 0.48 13.85 -9.21
CA SER A 101 1.06 12.50 -9.26
C SER A 101 0.56 11.67 -8.07
N ASN A 102 -0.59 11.03 -8.24
CA ASN A 102 -1.02 9.97 -7.32
C ASN A 102 -0.21 8.71 -7.60
N ASP A 103 1.03 8.69 -7.12
CA ASP A 103 1.87 7.50 -7.17
C ASP A 103 1.24 6.42 -6.28
N VAL A 104 1.57 5.17 -6.57
CA VAL A 104 0.94 4.02 -5.93
C VAL A 104 2.00 3.01 -5.55
N ILE A 105 1.90 2.50 -4.33
CA ILE A 105 2.67 1.35 -3.88
C ILE A 105 1.72 0.16 -3.81
N MET A 106 2.12 -0.94 -4.39
CA MET A 106 1.36 -2.19 -4.41
C MET A 106 2.20 -3.29 -3.76
N LEU A 107 1.60 -4.08 -2.86
CA LEU A 107 2.23 -5.27 -2.29
C LEU A 107 1.41 -6.50 -2.65
N GLU A 108 2.08 -7.53 -3.15
CA GLU A 108 1.48 -8.79 -3.58
C GLU A 108 2.34 -9.99 -3.14
N TRP A 109 1.75 -11.18 -3.13
CA TRP A 109 2.46 -12.41 -2.84
C TRP A 109 2.84 -13.12 -4.14
N ASN A 110 4.13 -13.41 -4.29
CA ASN A 110 4.71 -14.25 -5.31
C ASN A 110 5.21 -15.56 -4.68
N HIS A 111 5.05 -16.70 -5.38
CA HIS A 111 5.44 -18.01 -4.85
C HIS A 111 6.96 -18.20 -4.71
N GLU A 112 7.74 -17.57 -5.57
CA GLU A 112 9.20 -17.71 -5.64
C GLU A 112 9.88 -16.62 -4.80
N GLU A 113 9.40 -15.38 -4.92
CA GLU A 113 10.04 -14.19 -4.33
C GLU A 113 9.44 -13.77 -2.98
N GLY A 114 8.32 -14.35 -2.57
CA GLY A 114 7.59 -13.95 -1.37
C GLY A 114 6.84 -12.64 -1.57
N VAL A 115 7.04 -11.65 -0.69
CA VAL A 115 6.35 -10.35 -0.82
C VAL A 115 7.06 -9.50 -1.87
N VAL A 116 6.34 -9.19 -2.95
CA VAL A 116 6.79 -8.25 -4.00
C VAL A 116 6.20 -6.88 -3.72
N ILE A 117 7.04 -5.85 -3.85
CA ILE A 117 6.61 -4.45 -3.85
C ILE A 117 6.71 -3.90 -5.27
N ARG A 118 5.61 -3.34 -5.76
CA ARG A 118 5.56 -2.59 -7.02
C ARG A 118 5.30 -1.12 -6.76
N LEU A 119 6.07 -0.26 -7.39
CA LEU A 119 5.91 1.18 -7.37
C LEU A 119 5.42 1.62 -8.74
N PHE A 120 4.29 2.31 -8.76
CA PHE A 120 3.75 2.98 -9.94
C PHE A 120 3.93 4.48 -9.77
N THR A 121 4.72 5.11 -10.62
CA THR A 121 4.97 6.55 -10.54
C THR A 121 4.90 7.24 -11.90
N LYS A 122 4.45 8.49 -11.89
CA LYS A 122 4.60 9.42 -13.04
C LYS A 122 5.70 10.45 -12.81
N SER A 123 6.34 10.46 -11.64
CA SER A 123 7.38 11.41 -11.28
C SER A 123 8.74 10.95 -11.79
N GLU A 124 9.35 11.72 -12.69
CA GLU A 124 10.72 11.45 -13.18
C GLU A 124 11.74 11.39 -12.04
N ILE A 125 11.59 12.27 -11.03
CA ILE A 125 12.46 12.26 -9.84
C ILE A 125 12.38 10.92 -9.11
N VAL A 126 11.19 10.34 -8.96
CA VAL A 126 11.07 9.02 -8.34
C VAL A 126 11.76 7.96 -9.22
N LYS A 127 11.52 7.98 -10.54
CA LYS A 127 12.13 7.04 -11.48
C LYS A 127 13.65 7.04 -11.42
N GLU A 128 14.27 8.22 -11.43
CA GLU A 128 15.73 8.38 -11.39
C GLU A 128 16.37 7.89 -10.09
N ASN A 129 15.62 7.87 -8.99
CA ASN A 129 16.11 7.44 -7.69
C ASN A 129 15.86 5.96 -7.42
N LEU A 130 14.98 5.29 -8.18
CA LEU A 130 14.72 3.86 -7.97
C LEU A 130 16.00 3.04 -8.19
N PRO A 131 16.19 1.94 -7.45
CA PRO A 131 17.32 1.06 -7.69
C PRO A 131 17.34 0.57 -9.15
N SER A 132 18.53 0.24 -9.67
CA SER A 132 18.68 -0.14 -11.09
C SER A 132 18.07 -1.51 -11.45
N GLN A 133 17.75 -2.33 -10.46
CA GLN A 133 17.22 -3.69 -10.66
C GLN A 133 15.71 -3.74 -10.47
N SER A 134 14.97 -3.68 -11.58
CA SER A 134 13.57 -4.11 -11.64
C SER A 134 13.47 -5.49 -12.28
N PHE A 135 12.48 -6.28 -11.87
CA PHE A 135 11.97 -7.39 -12.67
C PHE A 135 11.31 -6.89 -13.97
#